data_AF-A0A3D0WAM5-F1
#
_entry.id   AF-A0A3D0WAM5-F1
#
_cell.length_a   1.000
_cell.length_b   1.000
_cell.length_c   1.000
_cell.angle_alpha   90.00
_cell.angle_beta   90.00
_cell.angle_gamma   90.00
#
_symmetry.space_group_name_H-M   'P 1'
#
loop_
_entity.id
_entity.type
_entity.pdbx_description
1 polymer ?
#
loop_
_entity_poly.entity_id
_entity_poly.type
_entity_poly.pdbx_seq_one_letter_code
_entity_poly.pdbx_strand_id
1 'polypeptide(L)'
;MRLAVAAMLLAAPAAAQAPERVRCVVDHGPAQDCRVTFSTAGGVRTLRFDMVGGRRVTFVGRAQTGWWSGRLDGKPAMGFERNRGNVAFATSDLAHSFEWYYPDSEHGRY
;
A
#
# COMPACT_ATOMS: atom_id res chain seq x y z
N MET A 1 -22.51 39.51 -32.40
CA MET A 1 -23.14 38.50 -31.53
C MET A 1 -22.01 37.62 -30.98
N ARG A 2 -21.61 37.79 -29.71
CA ARG A 2 -20.50 37.03 -29.11
C ARG A 2 -21.09 35.84 -28.35
N LEU A 3 -20.84 34.61 -28.81
CA LEU A 3 -21.16 33.41 -28.04
C LEU A 3 -20.04 33.17 -27.01
N ALA A 4 -20.40 33.21 -25.73
CA ALA A 4 -19.57 32.74 -24.64
C ALA A 4 -19.80 31.23 -24.46
N VAL A 5 -18.76 30.43 -24.66
CA VAL A 5 -18.79 28.98 -24.41
C VAL A 5 -18.36 28.76 -22.96
N ALA A 6 -19.31 28.37 -22.11
CA ALA A 6 -19.05 27.95 -20.73
C ALA A 6 -18.46 26.54 -20.74
N ALA A 7 -17.18 26.41 -20.42
CA ALA A 7 -16.51 25.12 -20.25
C ALA A 7 -16.90 24.51 -18.90
N MET A 8 -17.81 23.53 -18.90
CA MET A 8 -18.08 22.67 -17.75
C MET A 8 -16.90 21.71 -17.54
N LEU A 9 -16.10 21.95 -16.50
CA LEU A 9 -15.08 21.02 -16.04
C LEU A 9 -15.76 19.83 -15.34
N LEU A 10 -15.90 18.72 -16.06
CA LEU A 10 -16.31 17.44 -15.51
C LEU A 10 -15.18 16.90 -14.62
N ALA A 11 -15.40 16.87 -13.30
CA ALA A 11 -14.50 16.21 -12.37
C ALA A 11 -14.60 14.69 -12.55
N ALA A 12 -13.49 14.06 -12.96
CA ALA A 12 -13.43 12.62 -13.10
C ALA A 12 -13.51 11.94 -11.71
N PRO A 13 -14.33 10.89 -11.54
CA PRO A 13 -14.36 10.12 -10.30
C PRO A 13 -13.01 9.41 -10.09
N ALA A 14 -12.45 9.51 -8.89
CA ALA A 14 -11.26 8.78 -8.51
C ALA A 14 -11.56 7.27 -8.50
N ALA A 15 -10.91 6.52 -9.40
CA ALA A 15 -11.05 5.07 -9.45
C ALA A 15 -10.31 4.43 -8.25
N ALA A 16 -11.07 3.84 -7.33
CA ALA A 16 -10.50 2.95 -6.33
C ALA A 16 -10.12 1.63 -7.01
N GLN A 17 -8.87 1.19 -6.86
CA GLN A 17 -8.44 -0.11 -7.39
C GLN A 17 -9.14 -1.24 -6.64
N ALA A 18 -9.55 -2.27 -7.37
CA ALA A 18 -10.15 -3.46 -6.78
C ALA A 18 -9.16 -4.12 -5.81
N PRO A 19 -9.63 -4.74 -4.70
CA PRO A 19 -8.74 -5.43 -3.78
C PRO A 19 -7.99 -6.56 -4.47
N GLU A 20 -6.67 -6.57 -4.34
CA GLU A 20 -5.77 -7.58 -4.92
C GLU A 20 -5.43 -8.66 -3.88
N ARG A 21 -5.26 -9.90 -4.33
CA ARG A 21 -4.83 -11.01 -3.46
C ARG A 21 -3.31 -10.95 -3.28
N VAL A 22 -2.87 -10.93 -2.03
CA VAL A 22 -1.45 -10.95 -1.66
C VAL A 22 -1.24 -11.88 -0.47
N ARG A 23 0.02 -12.17 -0.17
CA ARG A 23 0.45 -12.82 1.06
C ARG A 23 0.96 -11.75 2.01
N CYS A 24 0.61 -11.88 3.29
CA CYS A 24 1.03 -10.96 4.34
C CYS A 24 1.72 -11.73 5.46
N VAL A 25 2.76 -11.14 6.02
CA VAL A 25 3.50 -11.62 7.19
C VAL A 25 3.46 -10.51 8.24
N VAL A 26 3.12 -10.86 9.47
CA VAL A 26 3.13 -9.90 10.58
C VAL A 26 4.15 -10.33 11.62
N ASP A 27 4.98 -9.39 12.06
CA ASP A 27 5.92 -9.57 13.17
C ASP A 27 6.79 -10.84 12.98
N HIS A 28 7.19 -11.11 11.73
CA HIS A 28 7.95 -12.29 11.30
C HIS A 28 7.26 -13.65 11.54
N GLY A 29 5.94 -13.67 11.68
CA GLY A 29 5.13 -14.88 11.76
C GLY A 29 4.98 -15.63 10.42
N PRO A 30 4.11 -16.65 10.36
CA PRO A 30 3.82 -17.33 9.11
C PRO A 30 3.09 -16.41 8.12
N ALA A 31 3.37 -16.59 6.83
CA ALA A 31 2.63 -15.91 5.79
C ALA A 31 1.17 -16.40 5.75
N GLN A 32 0.25 -15.49 5.50
CA GLN A 32 -1.18 -15.76 5.40
C GLN A 32 -1.83 -15.00 4.24
N ASP A 33 -2.99 -15.48 3.79
CA ASP A 33 -3.76 -14.79 2.76
C ASP A 33 -4.31 -13.48 3.30
N CYS A 34 -4.26 -12.46 2.45
CA CYS A 34 -4.83 -11.15 2.71
C CYS A 34 -5.23 -10.47 1.39
N ARG A 35 -5.98 -9.38 1.51
CA ARG A 35 -6.31 -8.51 0.38
C ARG A 35 -5.72 -7.14 0.61
N VAL A 36 -5.12 -6.56 -0.43
CA VAL A 36 -4.62 -5.19 -0.39
C VAL A 36 -5.50 -4.28 -1.25
N THR A 37 -5.79 -3.10 -0.72
CA THR A 37 -6.38 -1.99 -1.48
C THR A 37 -5.42 -0.82 -1.47
N PHE A 38 -5.26 -0.21 -2.64
CA PHE A 38 -4.39 0.94 -2.86
C PHE A 38 -5.23 2.18 -3.15
N SER A 39 -4.85 3.30 -2.53
CA SER A 39 -5.34 4.62 -2.94
C SER A 39 -4.21 5.63 -2.88
N THR A 40 -4.21 6.59 -3.81
CA THR A 40 -3.22 7.69 -3.83
C THR A 40 -3.94 9.03 -3.88
N ALA A 41 -3.60 9.93 -2.95
CA ALA A 41 -4.10 11.30 -2.91
C ALA A 41 -2.96 12.24 -2.53
N GLY A 42 -2.75 13.32 -3.29
CA GLY A 42 -1.67 14.29 -3.01
C GLY A 42 -0.25 13.68 -2.96
N GLY A 43 -0.03 12.59 -3.71
CA GLY A 43 1.23 11.82 -3.70
C GLY A 43 1.47 10.99 -2.44
N VAL A 44 0.48 10.91 -1.54
CA VAL A 44 0.48 10.00 -0.38
C VAL A 44 -0.28 8.74 -0.80
N ARG A 45 0.36 7.60 -0.62
CA ARG A 45 -0.21 6.26 -0.82
C ARG A 45 -0.77 5.74 0.50
N THR A 46 -1.98 5.22 0.44
CA THR A 46 -2.57 4.41 1.51
C THR A 46 -2.68 2.99 1.01
N LEU A 47 -2.03 2.07 1.71
CA LEU A 47 -2.11 0.64 1.50
C LEU A 47 -2.87 0.06 2.68
N ARG A 48 -3.99 -0.58 2.40
CA ARG A 48 -4.82 -1.24 3.41
C ARG A 48 -4.81 -2.73 3.14
N PHE A 49 -4.42 -3.49 4.15
CA PHE A 49 -4.38 -4.94 4.13
C PHE A 49 -5.48 -5.48 5.04
N ASP A 50 -6.46 -6.16 4.46
CA ASP A 50 -7.49 -6.88 5.20
C ASP A 50 -7.10 -8.37 5.23
N MET A 51 -6.77 -8.88 6.41
CA MET A 51 -6.24 -10.22 6.63
C MET A 51 -7.35 -11.21 7.00
N VAL A 52 -7.11 -12.51 6.77
CA VAL A 52 -7.95 -13.57 7.35
C VAL A 52 -7.97 -13.44 8.87
N GLY A 53 -9.17 -13.53 9.48
CA GLY A 53 -9.37 -13.31 10.91
C GLY A 53 -9.74 -11.88 11.30
N GLY A 54 -9.93 -10.97 10.33
CA GLY A 54 -10.46 -9.61 10.56
C GLY A 54 -9.42 -8.58 10.99
N ARG A 55 -8.16 -8.97 11.14
CA ARG A 55 -7.05 -8.03 11.36
C ARG A 55 -6.89 -7.13 10.14
N ARG A 56 -6.66 -5.84 10.40
CA ARG A 56 -6.37 -4.84 9.39
C ARG A 56 -5.04 -4.17 9.69
N VAL A 57 -4.23 -4.01 8.66
CA VAL A 57 -2.99 -3.24 8.71
C VAL A 57 -3.07 -2.12 7.67
N THR A 58 -2.65 -0.92 8.03
CA THR A 58 -2.66 0.24 7.14
C THR A 58 -1.30 0.92 7.13
N PHE A 59 -0.71 1.01 5.94
CA PHE A 59 0.44 1.88 5.71
C PHE A 59 -0.01 3.15 4.99
N VAL A 60 0.36 4.32 5.53
CA VAL A 60 0.13 5.62 4.89
C VAL A 60 1.46 6.33 4.74
N GLY A 61 1.89 6.57 3.51
CA GLY A 61 3.21 7.13 3.26
C GLY A 61 3.50 7.48 1.82
N ARG A 62 4.75 7.81 1.55
CA ARG A 62 5.23 8.13 0.20
C ARG A 62 6.23 7.06 -0.22
N ALA A 63 6.08 6.59 -1.46
CA ALA A 63 7.12 5.82 -2.11
C ALA A 63 8.23 6.77 -2.56
N GLN A 64 9.47 6.35 -2.38
CA GLN A 64 10.68 7.00 -2.87
C GLN A 64 11.46 6.01 -3.72
N THR A 65 12.63 6.41 -4.23
CA THR A 65 13.50 5.52 -5.00
C THR A 65 14.11 4.46 -4.07
N GLY A 66 13.56 3.24 -4.10
CA GLY A 66 14.07 2.07 -3.38
C GLY A 66 13.57 1.90 -1.93
N TRP A 67 12.75 2.82 -1.41
CA TRP A 67 12.23 2.75 -0.05
C TRP A 67 10.95 3.57 0.13
N TRP A 68 10.29 3.42 1.27
CA TRP A 68 9.03 4.06 1.62
C TRP A 68 9.12 4.72 2.99
N SER A 69 8.56 5.91 3.15
CA SER A 69 8.45 6.62 4.44
C SER A 69 6.99 6.87 4.77
N GLY A 70 6.59 6.62 6.01
CA GLY A 70 5.21 6.88 6.42
C GLY A 70 4.89 6.41 7.83
N ARG A 71 3.68 5.89 7.97
CA ARG A 71 3.16 5.33 9.21
C ARG A 71 2.56 3.96 8.95
N LEU A 72 2.91 2.98 9.78
CA LEU A 72 2.30 1.65 9.84
C LEU A 72 1.39 1.62 11.08
N ASP A 73 0.09 1.43 10.87
CA ASP A 73 -0.95 1.49 11.92
C ASP A 73 -0.81 2.70 12.84
N GLY A 74 -0.54 3.86 12.23
CA GLY A 74 -0.41 5.13 12.93
C GLY A 74 0.94 5.36 13.61
N LYS A 75 1.86 4.39 13.65
CA LYS A 75 3.23 4.57 14.17
C LYS A 75 4.21 4.92 13.04
N PRO A 76 5.20 5.81 13.26
CA PRO A 76 6.23 6.09 12.26
C PRO A 76 6.90 4.81 11.76
N ALA A 77 7.05 4.66 10.45
CA ALA A 77 7.55 3.44 9.84
C ALA A 77 8.32 3.71 8.54
N MET A 78 9.25 2.80 8.24
CA MET A 78 9.95 2.72 6.97
C MET A 78 9.55 1.43 6.25
N GLY A 79 9.45 1.49 4.93
CA GLY A 79 9.33 0.31 4.08
C GLY A 79 10.51 0.18 3.14
N PHE A 80 10.85 -1.04 2.77
CA PHE A 80 11.88 -1.34 1.78
C PHE A 80 11.41 -2.47 0.88
N GLU A 81 11.75 -2.36 -0.41
CA GLU A 81 11.45 -3.39 -1.38
C GLU A 81 12.53 -4.47 -1.29
N ARG A 82 12.14 -5.71 -0.93
CA ARG A 82 13.09 -6.84 -0.83
C ARG A 82 13.44 -7.38 -2.21
N ASN A 83 12.41 -7.48 -3.05
CA ASN A 83 12.47 -7.86 -4.45
C ASN A 83 11.22 -7.29 -5.15
N ARG A 84 11.15 -7.41 -6.48
CA ARG A 84 10.04 -6.84 -7.25
C ARG A 84 8.70 -7.42 -6.80
N GLY A 85 7.86 -6.56 -6.22
CA GLY A 85 6.54 -6.95 -5.72
C GLY A 85 6.52 -7.53 -4.30
N ASN A 86 7.63 -7.45 -3.56
CA ASN A 86 7.71 -7.74 -2.12
C ASN A 86 8.22 -6.50 -1.36
N VAL A 87 7.39 -5.99 -0.44
CA VAL A 87 7.76 -4.87 0.43
C VAL A 87 7.59 -5.27 1.89
N ALA A 88 8.63 -5.01 2.68
CA ALA A 88 8.62 -5.11 4.13
C ALA A 88 8.58 -3.72 4.75
N PHE A 89 7.76 -3.55 5.78
CA PHE A 89 7.62 -2.36 6.60
C PHE A 89 8.01 -2.68 8.04
N ALA A 90 8.61 -1.71 8.73
CA ALA A 90 8.87 -1.78 10.16
C ALA A 90 8.64 -0.40 10.80
N THR A 91 8.10 -0.40 12.02
CA THR A 91 8.01 0.82 12.82
C THR A 91 9.41 1.29 13.24
N SER A 92 9.59 2.58 13.50
CA SER A 92 10.91 3.14 13.85
C SER A 92 11.46 2.61 15.17
N ASP A 93 10.60 2.15 16.07
CA ASP A 93 10.94 1.49 17.33
C ASP A 93 11.18 -0.03 17.16
N LEU A 94 11.01 -0.56 15.94
CA LEU A 94 11.12 -1.98 15.59
C LEU A 94 10.15 -2.89 16.34
N ALA A 95 9.15 -2.33 17.03
CA ALA A 95 8.18 -3.09 17.81
C ALA A 95 7.19 -3.86 16.91
N HIS A 96 6.99 -3.41 15.67
CA HIS A 96 6.11 -4.06 14.70
C HIS A 96 6.77 -4.12 13.32
N SER A 97 6.60 -5.26 12.65
CA SER A 97 6.95 -5.44 11.25
C SER A 97 5.77 -6.02 10.46
N PHE A 98 5.71 -5.66 9.18
CA PHE A 98 4.69 -6.13 8.26
C PHE A 98 5.30 -6.29 6.88
N GLU A 99 5.21 -7.47 6.31
CA GLU A 99 5.67 -7.75 4.95
C GLU A 99 4.50 -8.20 4.10
N TRP A 100 4.49 -7.79 2.83
CA TRP A 100 3.54 -8.32 1.86
C TRP A 100 4.21 -8.58 0.53
N TYR A 101 3.69 -9.57 -0.18
CA TYR A 101 4.15 -9.93 -1.51
C TYR A 101 3.01 -10.50 -2.35
N TYR A 102 3.08 -10.29 -3.67
CA TYR A 102 2.22 -11.04 -4.59
C TYR A 102 2.59 -12.54 -4.55
N PRO A 103 1.63 -13.47 -4.73
CA PRO A 103 1.89 -14.91 -4.62
C PRO A 103 3.04 -15.43 -5.50
N ASP A 104 3.33 -14.76 -6.62
CA ASP A 104 4.41 -15.07 -7.56
C ASP A 104 5.76 -14.38 -7.21
N SER A 105 5.76 -13.43 -6.28
CA SER A 105 6.93 -12.63 -5.88
C SER A 105 7.67 -13.14 -4.62
N GLU A 106 7.21 -14.23 -3.98
CA GLU A 106 7.75 -14.73 -2.70
C GLU A 106 9.28 -14.91 -2.73
N HIS A 107 9.81 -15.45 -3.82
CA HIS A 107 11.23 -15.73 -4.00
C HIS A 107 11.93 -14.79 -4.99
N GLY A 108 11.28 -13.69 -5.39
CA GLY A 108 11.88 -12.69 -6.30
C GLY A 108 12.31 -13.29 -7.63
N ARG A 109 11.41 -13.95 -8.37
CA ARG A 109 11.72 -14.46 -9.71
C ARG A 109 12.02 -13.30 -10.65
N TYR A 110 13.28 -13.23 -11.08
CA TYR A 110 13.80 -12.36 -12.14
C TYR A 110 13.43 -12.92 -13.53
#